data_AF-A0AAV9PBN4-F1
#
_entry.id   AF-A0AAV9PBN4-F1
#
_cell.length_a   1.000
_cell.length_b   1.000
_cell.length_c   1.000
_cell.angle_alpha   90.00
_cell.angle_beta   90.00
_cell.angle_gamma   90.00
#
_symmetry.space_group_name_H-M   'P 1'
#
loop_
_entity.id
_entity.type
_entity.pdbx_description
1 polymer ?
#
loop_
_entity_poly.entity_id
_entity_poly.type
_entity_poly.pdbx_seq_one_letter_code
_entity_poly.pdbx_strand_id
1 'polypeptide(L)'
;MAAPPMSNSPSNPQQQSTDASNNASVASPKTPQSPGQQSLEQQRIQLLLSINLDLLEEVNRLQAEGQGGVLSETQQNDARAKGLDDKMASQEYVQCLRRIQANLAYMMPKAQPQAAAKMQPGPAHMTPPRHMASMREKYQQLAELFPGWQGLEQRMGGNAGSPSGQPNGAQ
;
A
#
# COMPACT_ATOMS: atom_id res chain seq x y z
N MET A 1 40.35 -59.41 11.07
CA MET A 1 39.14 -58.61 11.32
C MET A 1 38.48 -58.31 9.99
N ALA A 2 37.14 -58.35 9.94
CA ALA A 2 36.22 -57.76 8.95
C ALA A 2 36.35 -58.06 7.43
N ALA A 3 35.18 -58.17 6.81
CA ALA A 3 34.85 -58.08 5.38
C ALA A 3 33.42 -57.46 5.30
N PRO A 4 32.76 -57.33 4.13
CA PRO A 4 33.17 -56.80 2.81
C PRO A 4 32.63 -55.33 2.72
N PRO A 5 31.97 -54.73 1.68
CA PRO A 5 31.76 -55.04 0.25
C PRO A 5 32.34 -53.96 -0.70
N MET A 6 31.58 -53.51 -1.71
CA MET A 6 32.01 -52.78 -2.92
C MET A 6 30.85 -51.92 -3.48
N SER A 7 31.15 -50.95 -4.36
CA SER A 7 30.33 -50.51 -5.54
C SER A 7 31.10 -49.37 -6.26
N ASN A 8 31.68 -49.49 -7.47
CA ASN A 8 31.21 -49.92 -8.80
C ASN A 8 30.58 -48.78 -9.65
N SER A 9 31.41 -48.16 -10.50
CA SER A 9 31.06 -47.34 -11.69
C SER A 9 31.12 -48.23 -12.97
N PRO A 10 31.10 -47.74 -14.24
CA PRO A 10 30.73 -46.42 -14.82
C PRO A 10 29.73 -46.53 -16.02
N SER A 11 29.31 -45.42 -16.65
CA SER A 11 28.85 -45.37 -18.07
C SER A 11 28.79 -43.94 -18.68
N ASN A 12 29.34 -43.84 -19.90
CA ASN A 12 29.53 -42.74 -20.89
C ASN A 12 28.27 -41.96 -21.39
N PRO A 13 28.34 -41.00 -22.37
CA PRO A 13 29.46 -40.15 -22.88
C PRO A 13 29.14 -38.65 -23.25
N GLN A 14 30.16 -37.78 -23.13
CA GLN A 14 30.68 -36.75 -24.07
C GLN A 14 29.80 -36.05 -25.16
N GLN A 15 29.71 -34.68 -25.15
CA GLN A 15 30.16 -33.77 -26.25
C GLN A 15 30.02 -32.23 -25.96
N GLN A 16 31.11 -31.49 -26.25
CA GLN A 16 31.34 -30.08 -26.70
C GLN A 16 30.11 -29.15 -27.06
N SER A 17 30.11 -27.80 -26.90
CA SER A 17 31.15 -26.76 -27.12
C SER A 17 30.88 -25.36 -26.49
N THR A 18 31.97 -24.61 -26.20
CA THR A 18 32.26 -23.14 -26.25
C THR A 18 31.20 -21.99 -26.12
N ASP A 19 31.59 -20.97 -25.33
CA ASP A 19 31.34 -19.51 -25.42
C ASP A 19 29.96 -18.91 -25.77
N ALA A 20 29.34 -18.21 -24.80
CA ALA A 20 28.66 -16.90 -25.00
C ALA A 20 28.27 -16.19 -23.69
N SER A 21 28.65 -14.91 -23.59
CA SER A 21 28.09 -13.78 -22.83
C SER A 21 27.07 -13.96 -21.69
N ASN A 22 27.45 -13.39 -20.54
CA ASN A 22 26.62 -12.66 -19.56
C ASN A 22 25.15 -12.35 -19.98
N ASN A 23 24.18 -13.05 -19.38
CA ASN A 23 22.99 -12.42 -18.81
C ASN A 23 22.32 -13.33 -17.76
N ALA A 24 22.86 -13.34 -16.54
CA ALA A 24 22.21 -14.00 -15.41
C ALA A 24 21.00 -13.19 -14.94
N SER A 25 19.86 -13.37 -15.60
CA SER A 25 18.56 -12.93 -15.10
C SER A 25 18.26 -13.67 -13.80
N VAL A 26 18.57 -13.05 -12.66
CA VAL A 26 18.29 -13.55 -11.32
C VAL A 26 16.79 -13.62 -11.07
N ALA A 27 16.19 -14.73 -11.49
CA ALA A 27 14.84 -15.12 -11.12
C ALA A 27 14.77 -15.28 -9.59
N SER A 28 14.29 -14.24 -8.91
CA SER A 28 14.14 -14.24 -7.47
C SER A 28 13.17 -15.36 -7.06
N PRO A 29 13.54 -16.26 -6.13
CA PRO A 29 12.63 -17.31 -5.70
C PRO A 29 11.41 -16.68 -5.02
N LYS A 30 10.22 -16.95 -5.54
CA LYS A 30 8.97 -16.63 -4.85
C LYS A 30 8.87 -17.52 -3.62
N THR A 31 9.37 -17.04 -2.48
CA THR A 31 9.26 -17.75 -1.20
C THR A 31 7.79 -18.03 -0.92
N PRO A 32 7.39 -19.29 -0.61
CA PRO A 32 6.01 -19.62 -0.32
C PRO A 32 5.52 -18.80 0.88
N GLN A 33 4.43 -18.06 0.68
CA GLN A 33 3.87 -17.14 1.67
C GLN A 33 3.41 -17.94 2.89
N SER A 34 4.11 -17.77 4.02
CA SER A 34 3.86 -18.57 5.22
C SER A 34 2.44 -18.30 5.78
N PRO A 35 1.75 -19.29 6.37
CA PRO A 35 0.35 -19.14 6.79
C PRO A 35 0.10 -17.98 7.76
N GLY A 36 1.07 -17.63 8.61
CA GLY A 36 0.99 -16.45 9.48
C GLY A 36 0.89 -15.11 8.74
N GLN A 37 1.50 -14.98 7.55
CA GLN A 37 1.37 -13.79 6.69
C GLN A 37 -0.05 -13.66 6.12
N GLN A 38 -0.68 -14.78 5.76
CA GLN A 38 -2.07 -14.78 5.28
C GLN A 38 -3.06 -14.39 6.39
N SER A 39 -2.84 -14.85 7.63
CA SER A 39 -3.67 -14.46 8.79
C SER A 39 -3.55 -12.96 9.09
N LEU A 40 -2.33 -12.42 9.13
CA LEU A 40 -2.07 -10.98 9.29
C LEU A 40 -2.73 -10.16 8.17
N GLU A 41 -2.67 -10.64 6.92
CA GLU A 41 -3.28 -9.99 5.78
C GLU A 41 -4.82 -9.97 5.87
N GLN A 42 -5.45 -11.05 6.34
CA GLN A 42 -6.89 -11.08 6.62
C GLN A 42 -7.28 -10.07 7.71
N GLN A 43 -6.53 -9.99 8.82
CA GLN A 43 -6.76 -8.99 9.88
C GLN A 43 -6.67 -7.55 9.34
N ARG A 44 -5.64 -7.25 8.53
CA ARG A 44 -5.48 -5.94 7.87
C ARG A 44 -6.68 -5.60 6.98
N ILE A 45 -7.12 -6.52 6.14
CA ILE A 45 -8.26 -6.32 5.24
C ILE A 45 -9.55 -6.13 6.04
N GLN A 46 -9.81 -6.96 7.05
CA GLN A 46 -10.99 -6.86 7.92
C GLN A 46 -11.06 -5.52 8.64
N LEU A 47 -9.96 -5.05 9.22
CA LEU A 47 -9.92 -3.75 9.91
C LEU A 47 -10.12 -2.58 8.93
N LEU A 48 -9.50 -2.62 7.74
CA LEU A 48 -9.70 -1.60 6.70
C LEU A 48 -11.15 -1.52 6.22
N LEU A 49 -11.84 -2.67 6.11
CA LEU A 49 -13.27 -2.71 5.79
C LEU A 49 -14.14 -2.16 6.93
N SER A 50 -13.81 -2.45 8.20
CA SER A 50 -14.49 -1.85 9.35
C SER A 50 -14.28 -0.33 9.44
N ILE A 51 -13.09 0.17 9.11
CA ILE A 51 -12.82 1.62 9.01
C ILE A 51 -13.62 2.22 7.84
N ASN A 52 -13.69 1.55 6.69
CA ASN A 52 -14.47 2.03 5.55
C ASN A 52 -15.97 2.12 5.85
N LEU A 53 -16.53 1.22 6.67
CA LEU A 53 -17.94 1.27 7.06
C LEU A 53 -18.27 2.56 7.81
N ASP A 54 -17.58 2.82 8.92
CA ASP A 54 -17.72 4.06 9.70
C ASP A 54 -17.52 5.33 8.83
N LEU A 55 -16.53 5.32 7.92
CA LEU A 55 -16.27 6.44 7.01
C LEU A 55 -17.40 6.65 6.00
N LEU A 56 -18.09 5.59 5.56
CA LEU A 56 -19.22 5.66 4.65
C LEU A 56 -20.49 6.16 5.35
N GLU A 57 -20.70 5.78 6.61
CA GLU A 57 -21.76 6.34 7.46
C GLU A 57 -21.57 7.85 7.65
N GLU A 58 -20.34 8.29 7.91
CA GLU A 58 -20.02 9.72 8.01
C GLU A 58 -20.17 10.46 6.67
N VAL A 59 -19.70 9.87 5.56
CA VAL A 59 -19.94 10.43 4.21
C VAL A 59 -21.43 10.59 3.93
N ASN A 60 -22.27 9.65 4.38
CA ASN A 60 -23.73 9.76 4.26
C ASN A 60 -24.29 10.91 5.12
N ARG A 61 -23.87 11.01 6.39
CA ARG A 61 -24.25 12.11 7.30
C ARG A 61 -23.88 13.48 6.72
N LEU A 62 -22.63 13.66 6.32
CA LEU A 62 -22.13 14.89 5.73
C LEU A 62 -22.85 15.23 4.41
N GLN A 63 -23.20 14.23 3.59
CA GLN A 63 -23.98 14.45 2.37
C GLN A 63 -25.43 14.88 2.68
N ALA A 64 -26.07 14.31 3.70
CA ALA A 64 -27.40 14.71 4.17
C ALA A 64 -27.42 16.14 4.77
N GLU A 65 -26.32 16.55 5.41
CA GLU A 65 -26.05 17.93 5.85
C GLU A 65 -25.70 18.88 4.68
N GLY A 66 -25.77 18.40 3.44
CA GLY A 66 -25.45 19.16 2.23
C GLY A 66 -23.97 19.50 2.08
N GLN A 67 -23.08 18.84 2.83
CA GLN A 67 -21.63 19.06 2.82
C GLN A 67 -20.88 18.18 1.78
N GLY A 68 -21.61 17.37 1.01
CA GLY A 68 -21.13 16.77 -0.23
C GLY A 68 -21.04 17.80 -1.37
N GLY A 69 -20.51 17.37 -2.52
CA GLY A 69 -20.32 18.23 -3.68
C GLY A 69 -19.21 17.73 -4.60
N VAL A 70 -18.77 18.58 -5.54
CA VAL A 70 -17.62 18.32 -6.40
C VAL A 70 -16.29 18.35 -5.60
N LEU A 71 -15.34 17.51 -6.01
CA LEU A 71 -14.09 17.25 -5.26
C LEU A 71 -12.86 18.01 -5.81
N SER A 72 -12.98 18.64 -6.98
CA SER A 72 -11.91 19.40 -7.61
C SER A 72 -12.44 20.50 -8.53
N GLU A 73 -11.66 21.55 -8.74
CA GLU A 73 -12.04 22.69 -9.56
C GLU A 73 -12.28 22.32 -11.04
N THR A 74 -11.58 21.31 -11.55
CA THR A 74 -11.86 20.71 -12.86
C THR A 74 -13.26 20.12 -12.93
N GLN A 75 -13.68 19.42 -11.87
CA GLN A 75 -15.00 18.81 -11.76
C GLN A 75 -16.10 19.87 -11.52
N GLN A 76 -15.75 20.97 -10.85
CA GLN A 76 -16.62 22.13 -10.71
C GLN A 76 -16.91 22.82 -12.04
N ASN A 77 -15.87 23.07 -12.84
CA ASN A 77 -16.03 23.73 -14.14
C ASN A 77 -16.80 22.84 -15.13
N ASP A 78 -16.62 21.51 -15.06
CA ASP A 78 -17.42 20.54 -15.80
C ASP A 78 -18.89 20.50 -15.34
N ALA A 79 -19.15 20.50 -14.02
CA ALA A 79 -20.50 20.58 -13.46
C ALA A 79 -21.22 21.86 -13.91
N ARG A 80 -20.57 23.02 -13.76
CA ARG A 80 -21.07 24.32 -14.23
C ARG A 80 -21.36 24.32 -15.73
N ALA A 81 -20.46 23.79 -16.55
CA ALA A 81 -20.66 23.69 -18.01
C ALA A 81 -21.86 22.79 -18.39
N LYS A 82 -22.24 21.85 -17.52
CA LYS A 82 -23.39 20.94 -17.70
C LYS A 82 -24.67 21.41 -17.00
N GLY A 83 -24.65 22.55 -16.31
CA GLY A 83 -25.78 23.01 -15.48
C GLY A 83 -26.09 22.13 -14.27
N LEU A 84 -25.10 21.35 -13.81
CA LEU A 84 -25.15 20.58 -12.57
C LEU A 84 -24.73 21.45 -11.38
N ASP A 85 -25.01 20.96 -10.17
CA ASP A 85 -24.58 21.62 -8.94
C ASP A 85 -23.04 21.70 -8.86
N ASP A 86 -22.52 22.93 -8.85
CA ASP A 86 -21.08 23.22 -8.85
C ASP A 86 -20.55 23.54 -7.43
N LYS A 87 -21.25 23.11 -6.38
CA LYS A 87 -20.81 23.32 -5.00
C LYS A 87 -19.60 22.45 -4.64
N MET A 88 -18.55 23.08 -4.12
CA MET A 88 -17.42 22.38 -3.50
C MET A 88 -17.85 21.58 -2.27
N ALA A 89 -17.39 20.34 -2.19
CA ALA A 89 -17.54 19.51 -1.00
C ALA A 89 -16.75 20.07 0.20
N SER A 90 -17.21 19.78 1.41
CA SER A 90 -16.50 20.11 2.65
C SER A 90 -15.15 19.40 2.80
N GLN A 91 -14.27 19.97 3.62
CA GLN A 91 -12.98 19.34 3.95
C GLN A 91 -13.18 18.03 4.71
N GLU A 92 -14.24 17.93 5.50
CA GLU A 92 -14.68 16.75 6.25
C GLU A 92 -15.03 15.61 5.28
N TYR A 93 -15.92 15.87 4.31
CA TYR A 93 -16.35 14.92 3.29
C TYR A 93 -15.19 14.44 2.41
N VAL A 94 -14.34 15.37 1.96
CA VAL A 94 -13.13 15.07 1.19
C VAL A 94 -12.14 14.22 2.00
N GLN A 95 -11.97 14.48 3.30
CA GLN A 95 -11.09 13.70 4.16
C GLN A 95 -11.54 12.25 4.36
N CYS A 96 -12.85 12.00 4.44
CA CYS A 96 -13.40 10.65 4.55
C CYS A 96 -13.28 9.88 3.22
N LEU A 97 -13.68 10.49 2.11
CA LEU A 97 -13.54 9.89 0.78
C LEU A 97 -12.08 9.56 0.42
N ARG A 98 -11.12 10.45 0.73
CA ARG A 98 -9.70 10.20 0.45
C ARG A 98 -9.16 8.99 1.24
N ARG A 99 -9.63 8.78 2.48
CA ARG A 99 -9.28 7.61 3.30
C ARG A 99 -9.88 6.32 2.73
N ILE A 100 -11.17 6.34 2.35
CA ILE A 100 -11.82 5.20 1.68
C ILE A 100 -11.05 4.84 0.41
N GLN A 101 -10.73 5.81 -0.45
CA GLN A 101 -9.96 5.60 -1.68
C GLN A 101 -8.57 5.01 -1.39
N ALA A 102 -7.84 5.52 -0.39
CA ALA A 102 -6.53 4.99 -0.01
C ALA A 102 -6.59 3.55 0.54
N ASN A 103 -7.61 3.22 1.32
CA ASN A 103 -7.83 1.87 1.84
C ASN A 103 -8.15 0.89 0.70
N LEU A 104 -9.04 1.28 -0.22
CA LEU A 104 -9.37 0.49 -1.43
C LEU A 104 -8.15 0.33 -2.35
N ALA A 105 -7.34 1.38 -2.54
CA ALA A 105 -6.13 1.34 -3.35
C ALA A 105 -5.04 0.40 -2.81
N TYR A 106 -4.99 0.19 -1.47
CA TYR A 106 -4.14 -0.84 -0.87
C TYR A 106 -4.65 -2.26 -1.12
N MET A 107 -5.99 -2.45 -1.15
CA MET A 107 -6.60 -3.78 -1.33
C MET A 107 -6.72 -4.21 -2.80
N MET A 108 -6.94 -3.28 -3.74
CA MET A 108 -7.12 -3.59 -5.17
C MET A 108 -5.99 -4.42 -5.80
N PRO A 109 -4.69 -4.11 -5.60
CA PRO A 109 -3.59 -4.90 -6.16
C PRO A 109 -3.54 -6.36 -5.69
N LYS A 110 -4.22 -6.68 -4.59
CA LYS A 110 -4.32 -8.05 -4.05
C LYS A 110 -5.44 -8.85 -4.72
N ALA A 111 -6.46 -8.17 -5.23
CA ALA A 111 -7.54 -8.76 -6.01
C ALA A 111 -7.14 -9.00 -7.49
N GLN A 112 -6.11 -8.30 -7.99
CA GLN A 112 -5.67 -8.38 -9.38
C GLN A 112 -4.15 -8.55 -9.47
N PRO A 113 -3.62 -9.76 -9.77
CA PRO A 113 -2.18 -10.04 -9.74
C PRO A 113 -1.36 -9.17 -10.70
N GLN A 114 -1.94 -8.70 -11.80
CA GLN A 114 -1.31 -7.76 -12.74
C GLN A 114 -0.97 -6.38 -12.10
N ALA A 115 -1.68 -5.97 -11.06
CA ALA A 115 -1.52 -4.67 -10.41
C ALA A 115 -0.52 -4.69 -9.23
N ALA A 116 -0.09 -5.87 -8.78
CA ALA A 116 0.79 -6.05 -7.61
C ALA A 116 2.12 -5.27 -7.69
N ALA A 117 2.64 -5.01 -8.89
CA ALA A 117 3.90 -4.28 -9.11
C ALA A 117 3.89 -2.81 -8.65
N LYS A 118 2.71 -2.24 -8.34
CA LYS A 118 2.57 -0.87 -7.80
C LYS A 118 2.07 -0.82 -6.35
N MET A 119 1.96 -1.99 -5.69
CA MET A 119 1.37 -2.11 -4.36
C MET A 119 2.22 -1.37 -3.31
N GLN A 120 1.58 -0.41 -2.62
CA GLN A 120 2.18 0.25 -1.46
C GLN A 120 2.19 -0.71 -0.26
N PRO A 121 3.16 -0.61 0.67
CA PRO A 121 3.24 -1.51 1.83
C PRO A 121 2.06 -1.37 2.80
N GLY A 122 1.32 -0.26 2.74
CA GLY A 122 0.08 -0.04 3.50
C GLY A 122 -0.79 1.07 2.94
N PRO A 123 -1.93 1.39 3.58
CA PRO A 123 -2.83 2.46 3.18
C PRO A 123 -2.15 3.83 3.26
N ALA A 124 -2.48 4.75 2.33
CA ALA A 124 -1.81 6.05 2.25
C ALA A 124 -2.10 6.98 3.45
N HIS A 125 -3.23 6.79 4.14
CA HIS A 125 -3.61 7.55 5.33
C HIS A 125 -3.75 6.62 6.54
N MET A 126 -2.93 6.84 7.56
CA MET A 126 -2.94 6.07 8.83
C MET A 126 -3.38 6.90 10.03
N THR A 127 -4.02 8.04 9.78
CA THR A 127 -4.58 8.93 10.80
C THR A 127 -6.10 9.01 10.62
N PRO A 128 -6.91 9.04 11.68
CA PRO A 128 -8.35 9.25 11.56
C PRO A 128 -8.66 10.63 10.97
N PRO A 129 -9.86 10.84 10.38
CA PRO A 129 -10.35 12.18 10.07
C PRO A 129 -10.35 13.04 11.34
N ARG A 130 -9.97 14.33 11.24
CA ARG A 130 -9.80 15.18 12.44
C ARG A 130 -11.08 15.36 13.27
N HIS A 131 -12.24 15.28 12.64
CA HIS A 131 -13.55 15.37 13.29
C HIS A 131 -14.03 14.04 13.90
N MET A 132 -13.51 12.88 13.47
CA MET A 132 -13.93 11.56 13.94
C MET A 132 -13.02 11.02 15.05
N ALA A 133 -13.09 11.63 16.23
CA ALA A 133 -12.27 11.21 17.39
C ALA A 133 -12.55 9.77 17.87
N SER A 134 -13.74 9.23 17.60
CA SER A 134 -14.13 7.84 17.89
C SER A 134 -13.30 6.79 17.16
N MET A 135 -12.72 7.12 16.01
CA MET A 135 -11.97 6.17 15.19
C MET A 135 -10.53 5.91 15.69
N ARG A 136 -10.05 6.65 16.71
CA ARG A 136 -8.65 6.58 17.16
C ARG A 136 -8.19 5.15 17.47
N GLU A 137 -9.02 4.36 18.15
CA GLU A 137 -8.69 2.98 18.53
C GLU A 137 -8.52 2.07 17.30
N LYS A 138 -9.42 2.17 16.31
CA LYS A 138 -9.29 1.44 15.04
C LYS A 138 -8.02 1.83 14.29
N TYR A 139 -7.63 3.11 14.33
CA TYR A 139 -6.40 3.59 13.71
C TYR A 139 -5.12 3.23 14.50
N GLN A 140 -5.19 3.06 15.82
CA GLN A 140 -4.10 2.51 16.63
C GLN A 140 -3.86 1.04 16.27
N GLN A 141 -4.92 0.22 16.25
CA GLN A 141 -4.84 -1.17 15.79
C GLN A 141 -4.31 -1.27 14.34
N LEU A 142 -4.69 -0.31 13.47
CA LEU A 142 -4.16 -0.24 12.12
C LEU A 142 -2.64 0.06 12.10
N ALA A 143 -2.14 0.90 13.00
CA ALA A 143 -0.70 1.13 13.12
C ALA A 143 0.06 -0.13 13.59
N GLU A 144 -0.49 -0.88 14.56
CA GLU A 144 0.09 -2.14 15.05
C GLU A 144 0.18 -3.22 13.95
N LEU A 145 -0.86 -3.32 13.10
CA LEU A 145 -0.86 -4.26 11.97
C LEU A 145 0.10 -3.87 10.84
N PHE A 146 0.62 -2.64 10.81
CA PHE A 146 1.48 -2.09 9.74
C PHE A 146 2.81 -1.53 10.30
N PRO A 147 3.67 -2.38 10.91
CA PRO A 147 4.90 -1.93 11.54
C PRO A 147 5.84 -1.25 10.53
N GLY A 148 6.39 -0.09 10.92
CA GLY A 148 7.30 0.70 10.08
C GLY A 148 6.62 1.51 8.96
N TRP A 149 5.30 1.46 8.84
CA TRP A 149 4.53 2.29 7.91
C TRP A 149 3.76 3.36 8.68
N GLN A 150 3.79 4.60 8.20
CA GLN A 150 3.11 5.76 8.83
C GLN A 150 2.12 6.45 7.87
N GLY A 151 1.82 5.81 6.73
CA GLY A 151 1.12 6.41 5.61
C GLY A 151 2.03 7.27 4.73
N LEU A 152 1.53 7.59 3.53
CA LEU A 152 2.21 8.45 2.56
C LEU A 152 2.13 9.92 2.97
N GLU A 153 1.09 10.32 3.71
CA GLU A 153 0.89 11.67 4.25
C GLU A 153 2.09 12.13 5.10
N GLN A 154 2.56 11.29 6.03
CA GLN A 154 3.72 11.62 6.87
C GLN A 154 5.04 11.61 6.08
N ARG A 155 5.19 10.73 5.07
CA ARG A 155 6.37 10.72 4.21
C ARG A 155 6.49 12.02 3.39
N MET A 156 5.38 12.54 2.87
CA MET A 156 5.38 13.80 2.13
C MET A 156 5.58 15.02 3.05
N GLY A 157 5.04 14.99 4.27
CA GLY A 157 5.28 16.05 5.27
C GLY A 157 6.72 16.08 5.82
N GLY A 158 7.36 14.91 5.96
CA GLY A 158 8.71 14.79 6.55
C GLY A 158 9.87 15.19 5.65
N ASN A 159 9.69 15.23 4.33
CA ASN A 159 10.79 15.50 3.37
C ASN A 159 11.08 17.00 3.14
N ALA A 160 10.43 17.89 3.90
CA ALA A 160 10.63 19.35 3.82
C ALA A 160 11.71 19.90 4.79
N GLY A 161 12.45 19.03 5.48
CA GLY A 161 13.36 19.42 6.56
C GLY A 161 14.70 18.68 6.56
N SER A 162 15.53 18.91 5.56
CA SER A 162 16.99 18.65 5.60
C SER A 162 17.73 19.36 4.46
N PRO A 163 18.03 20.67 4.58
CA PRO A 163 19.20 21.20 3.91
C PRO A 163 20.42 20.56 4.60
N SER A 164 21.06 19.59 3.95
CA SER A 164 22.31 19.00 4.43
C SER A 164 23.42 20.05 4.42
N GLY A 165 23.48 20.84 5.48
CA GLY A 165 24.59 21.75 5.75
C GLY A 165 25.87 20.94 5.74
N GLN A 166 26.82 21.35 4.92
CA GLN A 166 28.10 20.69 4.75
C GLN A 166 29.18 21.54 5.41
N PRO A 167 29.47 21.34 6.72
CA PRO A 167 30.62 21.94 7.35
C PRO A 167 31.85 21.09 7.03
N ASN A 168 32.75 21.60 6.20
CA ASN A 168 34.17 21.31 6.41
C ASN A 168 35.02 22.44 5.82
N GLY A 169 35.79 23.08 6.70
CA GLY A 169 36.86 23.99 6.31
C GLY A 169 38.23 23.32 6.46
N ALA A 170 39.27 24.12 6.21
CA ALA A 170 40.70 23.74 6.19
C ALA A 170 41.07 22.82 5.01
N GLN A 171 42.14 23.09 4.25
CA GLN A 171 43.26 24.05 4.43
C GLN A 171 43.50 24.85 3.14
#